data_AF-M2WUD1-F1
#
_entry.id   AF-M2WUD1-F1
#
_cell.length_a   1.000
_cell.length_b   1.000
_cell.length_c   1.000
_cell.angle_alpha   90.00
_cell.angle_beta   90.00
_cell.angle_gamma   90.00
#
_symmetry.space_group_name_H-M   'P 1'
#
loop_
_entity.id
_entity.type
_entity.pdbx_description
1 polymer ?
#
loop_
_entity_poly.entity_id
_entity_poly.type
_entity_poly.pdbx_seq_one_letter_code
_entity_poly.pdbx_strand_id
1 'polypeptide(L)'
;MAWIVSTFGTETFRRGVFCNSCKSLLSKKRSTFFILKLNRCTMNLTDASLSNMTERAKKGLIQHKKEAFWFYRFLSIVYDTIVNPFHWTVEMRDTSLKQAELVSRDLKVLDAGGGTGFTTEGIVQYVDAHNITLLDQSPHQMAKAKKKPKLSSVNFVEGDAENLPFPSNSFDRYISAGSIEYWPEPQRGISEAYRVLRCGGVATVIGPVRATHWFSRFWCDLWMLFPTEEEYRYWFQKAGFEDIRVSYIGPAAYKGIREHGLIMGLTISGKKPVNGPSEPVCRLGPMQESLSSPYTWQQKLLFPFRWLLGCIAGFYYFLLPFFIMFYAAVFMRDRPTKDSQTRV
;
A
#
# COMPACT_ATOMS: atom_id res chain seq x y z
N MET A 1 -32.38 -28.42 8.92
CA MET A 1 -31.73 -27.82 7.73
C MET A 1 -30.24 -28.12 7.76
N ALA A 2 -29.91 -29.39 7.52
CA ALA A 2 -28.56 -29.94 7.59
C ALA A 2 -28.37 -30.84 6.37
N TRP A 3 -28.28 -30.22 5.19
CA TRP A 3 -28.00 -30.82 3.89
C TRP A 3 -27.36 -29.68 3.08
N ILE A 4 -26.27 -29.94 2.34
CA ILE A 4 -25.31 -28.98 1.75
C ILE A 4 -24.04 -28.74 2.62
N VAL A 5 -23.54 -29.77 3.29
CA VAL A 5 -22.12 -29.86 3.70
C VAL A 5 -21.63 -31.29 3.50
N SER A 6 -21.54 -31.78 2.26
CA SER A 6 -20.90 -33.09 2.00
C SER A 6 -20.61 -33.39 0.52
N THR A 7 -20.09 -32.45 -0.27
CA THR A 7 -19.50 -32.83 -1.57
C THR A 7 -18.67 -31.68 -2.10
N PHE A 8 -17.36 -31.70 -1.82
CA PHE A 8 -16.26 -31.35 -2.74
C PHE A 8 -14.97 -31.58 -1.97
N GLY A 9 -14.58 -32.85 -1.92
CA GLY A 9 -13.28 -33.28 -1.42
C GLY A 9 -12.16 -32.89 -2.38
N THR A 10 -11.06 -32.45 -1.79
CA THR A 10 -9.72 -33.00 -2.05
C THR A 10 -9.35 -33.29 -3.51
N GLU A 11 -9.06 -32.26 -4.30
CA GLU A 11 -8.15 -32.38 -5.46
C GLU A 11 -7.83 -30.99 -6.02
N THR A 12 -6.72 -30.38 -5.57
CA THR A 12 -5.95 -29.33 -6.28
C THR A 12 -4.76 -28.87 -5.42
N PHE A 13 -3.91 -29.82 -5.02
CA PHE A 13 -2.57 -29.52 -4.51
C PHE A 13 -1.55 -30.46 -5.17
N ARG A 14 -1.46 -30.41 -6.50
CA ARG A 14 -0.35 -30.97 -7.27
C ARG A 14 0.00 -30.04 -8.41
N ARG A 15 0.86 -29.06 -8.10
CA ARG A 15 1.86 -28.45 -8.99
C ARG A 15 2.76 -27.52 -8.15
N GLY A 16 3.41 -28.11 -7.16
CA GLY A 16 4.58 -27.53 -6.52
C GLY A 16 5.81 -27.93 -7.34
N VAL A 17 6.52 -26.94 -7.87
CA VAL A 17 7.82 -27.11 -8.52
C VAL A 17 8.79 -27.61 -7.44
N PHE A 18 9.12 -28.90 -7.47
CA PHE A 18 10.18 -29.46 -6.63
C PHE A 18 11.55 -29.01 -7.16
N CYS A 19 12.32 -28.35 -6.30
CA CYS A 19 13.75 -28.14 -6.49
C CYS A 19 14.47 -29.48 -6.33
N ASN A 20 15.16 -29.94 -7.37
CA ASN A 20 15.78 -31.28 -7.45
C ASN A 20 17.09 -31.46 -6.66
N SER A 21 17.37 -30.65 -5.63
CA SER A 21 18.65 -30.74 -4.89
C SER A 21 18.55 -31.28 -3.45
N CYS A 22 17.45 -31.96 -3.08
CA CYS A 22 17.24 -32.46 -1.71
C CYS A 22 16.74 -33.92 -1.66
N LYS A 23 17.39 -34.84 -2.40
CA LYS A 23 17.00 -36.27 -2.40
C LYS A 23 18.11 -37.27 -2.03
N SER A 24 19.21 -36.87 -1.40
CA SER A 24 20.28 -37.82 -1.01
C SER A 24 20.70 -37.83 0.47
N LEU A 25 19.90 -37.31 1.40
CA LEU A 25 20.29 -37.23 2.83
C LEU A 25 19.23 -37.81 3.77
N LEU A 26 18.75 -39.03 3.48
CA LEU A 26 18.01 -39.86 4.44
C LEU A 26 18.64 -41.26 4.51
N SER A 27 19.88 -41.31 5.00
CA SER A 27 20.46 -42.52 5.57
C SER A 27 21.75 -42.17 6.30
N LYS A 28 21.64 -41.80 7.59
CA LYS A 28 22.48 -42.29 8.70
C LYS A 28 22.27 -41.45 9.97
N LYS A 29 21.91 -42.14 11.05
CA LYS A 29 21.91 -41.66 12.44
C LYS A 29 23.34 -41.25 12.86
N ARG A 30 23.50 -40.08 13.49
CA ARG A 30 24.17 -39.87 14.79
C ARG A 30 24.36 -38.36 15.09
N SER A 31 23.70 -37.92 16.16
CA SER A 31 24.17 -36.99 17.20
C SER A 31 25.30 -35.99 16.88
N THR A 32 24.95 -34.70 16.68
CA THR A 32 25.69 -33.55 17.24
C THR A 32 24.85 -32.27 17.18
N PHE A 33 24.95 -31.43 18.20
CA PHE A 33 24.36 -30.08 18.33
C PHE A 33 24.63 -29.22 17.07
N PHE A 34 23.58 -28.63 16.48
CA PHE A 34 23.72 -27.65 15.41
C PHE A 34 22.88 -26.39 15.73
N ILE A 35 23.57 -25.27 15.81
CA ILE A 35 23.03 -23.91 15.95
C ILE A 35 22.15 -23.62 14.71
N LEU A 36 20.84 -23.40 14.93
CA LEU A 36 19.89 -23.01 13.90
C LEU A 36 20.18 -21.58 13.43
N LYS A 37 20.98 -21.46 12.37
CA LYS A 37 21.11 -20.25 11.57
C LYS A 37 19.83 -20.11 10.73
N LEU A 38 18.97 -19.16 11.09
CA LEU A 38 17.80 -18.77 10.29
C LEU A 38 18.28 -18.21 8.94
N ASN A 39 18.29 -19.05 7.90
CA ASN A 39 18.55 -18.61 6.54
C ASN A 39 17.35 -17.81 6.02
N ARG A 40 17.59 -16.54 5.67
CA ARG A 40 16.70 -15.70 4.85
C ARG A 40 16.38 -16.45 3.56
N CYS A 41 15.12 -16.83 3.36
CA CYS A 41 14.62 -17.18 2.04
C CYS A 41 14.48 -15.90 1.21
N THR A 42 15.49 -15.60 0.39
CA THR A 42 15.32 -14.72 -0.77
C THR A 42 14.61 -15.52 -1.86
N MET A 43 13.31 -15.29 -2.05
CA MET A 43 12.59 -15.82 -3.21
C MET A 43 13.00 -15.02 -4.44
N ASN A 44 13.65 -15.67 -5.41
CA ASN A 44 13.88 -15.09 -6.73
C ASN A 44 12.59 -15.17 -7.54
N LEU A 45 12.02 -14.02 -7.88
CA LEU A 45 10.88 -13.89 -8.80
C LEU A 45 11.34 -14.21 -10.24
N THR A 46 10.55 -14.99 -10.98
CA THR A 46 10.86 -15.36 -12.37
C THR A 46 10.47 -14.23 -13.33
N ASP A 47 11.13 -14.11 -14.49
CA ASP A 47 10.83 -13.06 -15.49
C ASP A 47 9.37 -13.06 -15.97
N ALA A 48 8.72 -14.22 -16.02
CA ALA A 48 7.29 -14.36 -16.34
C ALA A 48 6.35 -13.81 -15.25
N SER A 49 6.78 -13.86 -13.98
CA SER A 49 6.07 -13.17 -12.89
C SER A 49 6.24 -11.65 -13.01
N LEU A 50 7.43 -11.19 -13.40
CA LEU A 50 7.74 -9.78 -13.65
C LEU A 50 6.91 -9.18 -14.79
N SER A 51 6.80 -9.90 -15.91
CA SER A 51 6.01 -9.45 -17.06
C SER A 51 4.51 -9.38 -16.73
N ASN A 52 3.99 -10.36 -15.98
CA ASN A 52 2.60 -10.35 -15.52
C ASN A 52 2.28 -9.21 -14.53
N MET A 53 3.22 -8.86 -13.64
CA MET A 53 3.07 -7.70 -12.74
C MET A 53 3.09 -6.37 -13.52
N THR A 54 3.99 -6.25 -14.51
CA THR A 54 4.12 -5.03 -15.32
C THR A 54 2.90 -4.80 -16.23
N GLU A 55 2.31 -5.88 -16.77
CA GLU A 55 1.03 -5.83 -17.50
C GLU A 55 -0.17 -5.51 -16.60
N ARG A 56 -0.09 -5.83 -15.30
CA ARG A 56 -1.17 -5.58 -14.33
C ARG A 56 -1.27 -4.15 -13.86
N ALA A 57 -0.14 -3.45 -13.76
CA ALA A 57 -0.13 -2.00 -13.50
C ALA A 57 -1.00 -1.24 -14.52
N LYS A 58 -1.21 -1.81 -15.72
CA LYS A 58 -2.09 -1.29 -16.77
C LYS A 58 -3.56 -1.75 -16.69
N LYS A 59 -4.04 -2.36 -15.60
CA LYS A 59 -5.42 -2.86 -15.48
C LYS A 59 -6.18 -2.15 -14.35
N GLY A 60 -6.77 -1.01 -14.69
CA GLY A 60 -7.88 -0.32 -14.01
C GLY A 60 -8.71 0.41 -15.07
N LEU A 61 -9.99 0.76 -14.86
CA LEU A 61 -10.71 1.50 -15.92
C LEU A 61 -10.40 2.99 -15.96
N ILE A 62 -9.93 3.53 -14.84
CA ILE A 62 -9.48 4.92 -14.67
C ILE A 62 -7.96 4.90 -14.63
N GLN A 63 -7.32 5.00 -15.80
CA GLN A 63 -5.86 4.87 -15.91
C GLN A 63 -5.15 6.20 -16.10
N HIS A 64 -5.84 7.18 -16.67
CA HIS A 64 -5.22 8.43 -17.05
C HIS A 64 -5.25 9.41 -15.85
N LYS A 65 -4.14 10.09 -15.55
CA LYS A 65 -3.97 11.03 -14.41
C LYS A 65 -5.05 12.10 -14.40
N LYS A 66 -5.45 12.62 -15.57
CA LYS A 66 -6.56 13.57 -15.69
C LYS A 66 -7.93 12.95 -15.36
N GLU A 67 -8.19 11.69 -15.72
CA GLU A 67 -9.46 11.00 -15.42
C GLU A 67 -9.57 10.76 -13.93
N ALA A 68 -8.48 10.22 -13.36
CA ALA A 68 -8.24 10.11 -11.94
C ALA A 68 -8.53 11.46 -11.25
N PHE A 69 -7.82 12.53 -11.62
CA PHE A 69 -7.99 13.86 -11.03
C PHE A 69 -9.45 14.33 -10.99
N TRP A 70 -10.18 14.24 -12.11
CA TRP A 70 -11.58 14.70 -12.17
C TRP A 70 -12.54 13.78 -11.42
N PHE A 71 -12.40 12.47 -11.56
CA PHE A 71 -13.18 11.50 -10.81
C PHE A 71 -12.97 11.69 -9.29
N TYR A 72 -11.74 11.91 -8.85
CA TYR A 72 -11.37 12.11 -7.46
C TYR A 72 -11.77 13.47 -6.91
N ARG A 73 -11.77 14.54 -7.72
CA ARG A 73 -12.29 15.86 -7.30
C ARG A 73 -13.70 15.74 -6.71
N PHE A 74 -14.56 14.92 -7.33
CA PHE A 74 -15.92 14.69 -6.88
C PHE A 74 -16.02 13.60 -5.81
N LEU A 75 -15.34 12.47 -5.99
CA LEU A 75 -15.44 11.33 -5.07
C LEU A 75 -14.79 11.61 -3.71
N SER A 76 -13.68 12.36 -3.65
CA SER A 76 -12.95 12.65 -2.40
C SER A 76 -13.78 13.41 -1.37
N ILE A 77 -14.74 14.25 -1.80
CA ILE A 77 -15.63 14.97 -0.86
C ILE A 77 -16.45 13.97 -0.03
N VAL A 78 -17.01 12.95 -0.70
CA VAL A 78 -17.83 11.90 -0.06
C VAL A 78 -16.93 10.88 0.65
N TYR A 79 -15.84 10.47 0.01
CA TYR A 79 -14.90 9.47 0.53
C TYR A 79 -14.23 9.93 1.82
N ASP A 80 -13.69 11.15 1.87
CA ASP A 80 -13.01 11.69 3.06
C ASP A 80 -13.95 11.75 4.28
N THR A 81 -15.23 12.07 4.07
CA THR A 81 -16.18 12.37 5.14
C THR A 81 -16.91 11.12 5.62
N ILE A 82 -17.22 10.19 4.72
CA ILE A 82 -18.08 9.04 5.01
C ILE A 82 -17.27 7.74 5.04
N VAL A 83 -16.29 7.56 4.16
CA VAL A 83 -15.63 6.26 3.92
C VAL A 83 -14.32 6.11 4.67
N ASN A 84 -13.51 7.17 4.68
CA ASN A 84 -12.19 7.19 5.29
C ASN A 84 -12.22 6.87 6.80
N PRO A 85 -13.20 7.35 7.60
CA PRO A 85 -13.28 6.99 9.02
C PRO A 85 -13.42 5.48 9.29
N PHE A 86 -13.93 4.70 8.33
CA PHE A 86 -14.09 3.24 8.46
C PHE A 86 -12.92 2.45 7.88
N HIS A 87 -12.22 2.99 6.88
CA HIS A 87 -11.12 2.31 6.19
C HIS A 87 -9.73 2.70 6.68
N TRP A 88 -9.56 3.93 7.17
CA TRP A 88 -8.28 4.44 7.65
C TRP A 88 -8.47 5.13 9.00
N THR A 89 -8.39 4.31 10.05
CA THR A 89 -8.62 4.77 11.43
C THR A 89 -7.36 5.37 12.05
N VAL A 90 -7.54 6.13 13.14
CA VAL A 90 -6.43 6.67 13.94
C VAL A 90 -5.51 5.56 14.45
N GLU A 91 -6.07 4.42 14.91
CA GLU A 91 -5.28 3.27 15.37
C GLU A 91 -4.43 2.69 14.23
N MET A 92 -5.00 2.55 13.03
CA MET A 92 -4.27 2.03 11.86
C MET A 92 -3.16 2.98 11.43
N ARG A 93 -3.43 4.29 11.42
CA ARG A 93 -2.43 5.34 11.18
C ARG A 93 -1.28 5.25 12.18
N ASP A 94 -1.60 5.30 13.47
CA ASP A 94 -0.58 5.36 14.53
C ASP A 94 0.22 4.05 14.60
N THR A 95 -0.42 2.91 14.33
CA THR A 95 0.28 1.61 14.23
C THR A 95 1.25 1.58 13.04
N SER A 96 0.85 2.14 11.90
CA SER A 96 1.69 2.18 10.70
C SER A 96 2.88 3.09 10.84
N LEU A 97 2.69 4.26 11.49
CA LEU A 97 3.75 5.24 11.72
C LEU A 97 4.89 4.70 12.61
N LYS A 98 4.65 3.64 13.39
CA LYS A 98 5.73 2.97 14.16
C LYS A 98 6.83 2.44 13.26
N GLN A 99 6.52 1.98 12.04
CA GLN A 99 7.52 1.49 11.09
C GLN A 99 8.33 2.61 10.43
N ALA A 100 7.86 3.85 10.50
CA ALA A 100 8.54 5.02 9.94
C ALA A 100 9.70 5.52 10.82
N GLU A 101 9.92 4.94 12.01
CA GLU A 101 11.07 5.27 12.88
C GLU A 101 11.22 6.79 13.12
N LEU A 102 10.12 7.46 13.46
CA LEU A 102 10.08 8.88 13.81
C LEU A 102 10.65 9.11 15.22
N VAL A 103 11.97 8.97 15.35
CA VAL A 103 12.69 8.89 16.63
C VAL A 103 13.21 10.23 17.17
N SER A 104 13.13 11.32 16.40
CA SER A 104 13.60 12.64 16.80
C SER A 104 12.68 13.73 16.23
N ARG A 105 12.55 14.85 16.96
CA ARG A 105 11.75 16.01 16.54
C ARG A 105 12.36 16.78 15.37
N ASP A 106 13.67 16.64 15.16
CA ASP A 106 14.45 17.35 14.14
C ASP A 106 14.49 16.64 12.78
N LEU A 107 13.84 15.47 12.65
CA LEU A 107 13.82 14.72 11.39
C LEU A 107 13.12 15.51 10.29
N LYS A 108 13.72 15.55 9.10
CA LYS A 108 13.06 16.05 7.89
C LYS A 108 12.17 14.97 7.30
N VAL A 109 10.86 15.22 7.26
CA VAL A 109 9.87 14.23 6.82
C VAL A 109 9.11 14.73 5.59
N LEU A 110 9.02 13.89 4.56
CA LEU A 110 8.12 14.10 3.43
C LEU A 110 6.89 13.19 3.58
N ASP A 111 5.70 13.79 3.61
CA ASP A 111 4.40 13.12 3.47
C ASP A 111 3.93 13.30 2.01
N ALA A 112 4.14 12.28 1.18
CA ALA A 112 3.87 12.31 -0.25
C ALA A 112 2.49 11.72 -0.56
N GLY A 113 1.65 12.51 -1.22
CA GLY A 113 0.23 12.21 -1.35
C GLY A 113 -0.54 12.42 -0.05
N GLY A 114 -0.15 13.43 0.75
CA GLY A 114 -0.69 13.64 2.10
C GLY A 114 -2.16 14.11 2.14
N GLY A 115 -2.74 14.49 1.00
CA GLY A 115 -4.15 14.80 0.84
C GLY A 115 -4.68 15.83 1.85
N THR A 116 -5.68 15.42 2.65
CA THR A 116 -6.30 16.25 3.70
C THR A 116 -5.48 16.31 5.00
N GLY A 117 -4.29 15.71 5.04
CA GLY A 117 -3.33 15.78 6.13
C GLY A 117 -3.62 14.82 7.29
N PHE A 118 -4.43 13.78 7.11
CA PHE A 118 -4.77 12.84 8.18
C PHE A 118 -3.55 12.08 8.73
N THR A 119 -2.67 11.63 7.83
CA THR A 119 -1.40 10.99 8.20
C THR A 119 -0.42 12.02 8.78
N THR A 120 -0.37 13.22 8.21
CA THR A 120 0.44 14.34 8.71
C THR A 120 0.10 14.71 10.16
N GLU A 121 -1.18 14.66 10.56
CA GLU A 121 -1.61 14.84 11.96
C GLU A 121 -1.05 13.78 12.92
N GLY A 122 -0.69 12.61 12.41
CA GLY A 122 0.06 11.60 13.16
C GLY A 122 1.54 11.94 13.23
N ILE A 123 2.14 12.39 12.13
CA ILE A 123 3.57 12.71 12.03
C ILE A 123 3.96 13.88 12.96
N VAL A 124 3.15 14.94 13.04
CA VAL A 124 3.41 16.13 13.89
C VAL A 124 3.49 15.82 15.40
N GLN A 125 3.01 14.65 15.83
CA GLN A 125 3.12 14.21 17.22
C GLN A 125 4.57 13.81 17.56
N TYR A 126 5.34 13.36 16.57
CA TYR A 126 6.71 12.87 16.73
C TYR A 126 7.76 13.84 16.18
N VAL A 127 7.40 14.67 15.20
CA VAL A 127 8.31 15.57 14.48
C VAL A 127 7.78 17.00 14.55
N ASP A 128 8.69 17.98 14.63
CA ASP A 128 8.29 19.38 14.54
C ASP A 128 7.64 19.70 13.21
N ALA A 129 6.49 20.37 13.26
CA ALA A 129 5.67 20.65 12.08
C ALA A 129 6.45 21.38 10.97
N HIS A 130 7.38 22.29 11.33
CA HIS A 130 8.22 23.03 10.38
C HIS A 130 9.25 22.15 9.64
N ASN A 131 9.54 20.94 10.14
CA ASN A 131 10.40 19.95 9.49
C ASN A 131 9.62 18.97 8.59
N ILE A 132 8.29 19.09 8.56
CA ILE A 132 7.42 18.25 7.75
C ILE A 132 7.08 18.99 6.46
N THR A 133 7.17 18.29 5.34
CA THR A 133 6.67 18.73 4.04
C THR A 133 5.53 17.81 3.62
N LEU A 134 4.34 18.35 3.40
CA LEU A 134 3.21 17.66 2.81
C LEU A 134 3.16 18.00 1.32
N LEU A 135 3.33 16.99 0.47
CA LEU A 135 3.19 17.11 -0.97
C LEU A 135 1.92 16.43 -1.45
N ASP A 136 1.13 17.11 -2.27
CA ASP A 136 -0.06 16.53 -2.91
C ASP A 136 -0.36 17.21 -4.26
N GLN A 137 -0.90 16.45 -5.23
CA GLN A 137 -1.30 16.97 -6.53
C GLN A 137 -2.66 17.70 -6.51
N SER A 138 -3.42 17.56 -5.42
CA SER A 138 -4.80 18.04 -5.30
C SER A 138 -4.86 19.31 -4.44
N PRO A 139 -4.88 20.52 -5.05
CA PRO A 139 -4.90 21.77 -4.28
C PRO A 139 -6.11 21.88 -3.35
N HIS A 140 -7.24 21.26 -3.70
CA HIS A 140 -8.45 21.23 -2.87
C HIS A 140 -8.31 20.41 -1.59
N GLN A 141 -7.63 19.26 -1.63
CA GLN A 141 -7.40 18.47 -0.42
C GLN A 141 -6.38 19.16 0.47
N MET A 142 -5.32 19.69 -0.13
CA MET A 142 -4.32 20.47 0.57
C MET A 142 -4.90 21.71 1.25
N ALA A 143 -5.89 22.37 0.63
CA ALA A 143 -6.61 23.49 1.25
C ALA A 143 -7.37 23.07 2.51
N LYS A 144 -7.90 21.84 2.58
CA LYS A 144 -8.50 21.30 3.82
C LYS A 144 -7.42 21.05 4.88
N ALA A 145 -6.26 20.49 4.49
CA ALA A 145 -5.13 20.27 5.38
C ALA A 145 -4.61 21.58 6.00
N LYS A 146 -4.44 22.63 5.19
CA LYS A 146 -4.00 23.97 5.61
C LYS A 146 -4.92 24.63 6.65
N LYS A 147 -6.21 24.26 6.69
CA LYS A 147 -7.17 24.77 7.69
C LYS A 147 -7.04 24.11 9.06
N LYS A 148 -6.29 23.00 9.17
CA LYS A 148 -6.14 22.27 10.43
C LYS A 148 -5.11 22.97 11.33
N PRO A 149 -5.46 23.38 12.57
CA PRO A 149 -4.53 24.07 13.47
C PRO A 149 -3.25 23.27 13.75
N LYS A 150 -3.35 21.94 13.84
CA LYS A 150 -2.18 21.06 14.07
C LYS A 150 -1.16 21.08 12.94
N LEU A 151 -1.55 21.53 11.74
CA LEU A 151 -0.70 21.55 10.54
C LEU A 151 -0.30 22.97 10.14
N SER A 152 -0.53 23.98 10.99
CA SER A 152 -0.30 25.39 10.67
C SER A 152 1.14 25.71 10.26
N SER A 153 2.11 24.95 10.79
CA SER A 153 3.53 25.14 10.53
C SER A 153 4.12 24.11 9.57
N VAL A 154 3.30 23.25 8.96
CA VAL A 154 3.74 22.27 7.96
C VAL A 154 4.01 22.99 6.64
N ASN A 155 5.05 22.58 5.93
CA ASN A 155 5.33 23.08 4.58
C ASN A 155 4.44 22.35 3.57
N PHE A 156 3.76 23.09 2.71
CA PHE A 156 2.85 22.52 1.71
C PHE A 156 3.39 22.74 0.30
N VAL A 157 3.50 21.66 -0.48
CA VAL A 157 4.02 21.69 -1.86
C VAL A 157 3.02 21.01 -2.79
N GLU A 158 2.59 21.72 -3.83
CA GLU A 158 1.82 21.09 -4.91
C GLU A 158 2.78 20.35 -5.84
N GLY A 159 2.53 19.05 -6.07
CA GLY A 159 3.41 18.25 -6.89
C GLY A 159 2.96 16.80 -7.04
N ASP A 160 3.67 16.08 -7.90
CA ASP A 160 3.41 14.68 -8.22
C ASP A 160 4.36 13.76 -7.42
N ALA A 161 3.83 12.74 -6.75
CA ALA A 161 4.63 11.79 -5.99
C ALA A 161 5.55 10.93 -6.89
N GLU A 162 5.22 10.81 -8.18
CA GLU A 162 6.03 10.13 -9.19
C GLU A 162 7.09 11.04 -9.83
N ASN A 163 7.12 12.33 -9.50
CA ASN A 163 8.10 13.30 -9.97
C ASN A 163 8.30 14.41 -8.92
N LEU A 164 9.04 14.09 -7.86
CA LEU A 164 9.16 14.95 -6.69
C LEU A 164 10.06 16.16 -6.99
N PRO A 165 9.60 17.40 -6.69
CA PRO A 165 10.35 18.62 -6.95
C PRO A 165 11.43 18.89 -5.88
N PHE A 166 12.10 17.85 -5.40
CA PHE A 166 13.10 17.92 -4.35
C PHE A 166 14.44 17.35 -4.82
N PRO A 167 15.57 17.91 -4.37
CA PRO A 167 16.89 17.32 -4.61
C PRO A 167 17.01 15.92 -4.00
N SER A 168 17.96 15.13 -4.51
CA SER A 168 18.31 13.84 -3.92
C SER A 168 18.84 14.03 -2.48
N ASN A 169 18.59 13.08 -1.59
CA ASN A 169 19.05 13.10 -0.19
C ASN A 169 18.55 14.31 0.65
N SER A 170 17.31 14.76 0.42
CA SER A 170 16.71 15.90 1.12
C SER A 170 16.05 15.54 2.46
N PHE A 171 15.51 14.32 2.59
CA PHE A 171 14.67 13.91 3.73
C PHE A 171 15.25 12.73 4.50
N ASP A 172 14.95 12.66 5.80
CA ASP A 172 15.29 11.53 6.65
C ASP A 172 14.21 10.45 6.61
N ARG A 173 12.95 10.84 6.38
CA ARG A 173 11.80 9.94 6.27
C ARG A 173 10.91 10.31 5.10
N TYR A 174 10.41 9.29 4.41
CA TYR A 174 9.40 9.38 3.38
C TYR A 174 8.20 8.57 3.85
N ILE A 175 7.03 9.18 3.89
CA ILE A 175 5.78 8.54 4.27
C ILE A 175 4.78 8.80 3.14
N SER A 176 4.03 7.77 2.74
CA SER A 176 2.89 7.93 1.83
C SER A 176 1.79 6.99 2.28
N ALA A 177 0.57 7.49 2.42
CA ALA A 177 -0.54 6.71 2.96
C ALA A 177 -1.80 6.92 2.14
N GLY A 178 -2.32 5.83 1.55
CA GLY A 178 -3.53 5.88 0.73
C GLY A 178 -3.36 6.73 -0.54
N SER A 179 -2.16 6.71 -1.13
CA SER A 179 -1.84 7.45 -2.35
C SER A 179 -1.38 6.55 -3.51
N ILE A 180 -0.64 5.49 -3.21
CA ILE A 180 0.01 4.63 -4.21
C ILE A 180 -0.97 3.90 -5.14
N GLU A 181 -2.18 3.63 -4.67
CA GLU A 181 -3.29 3.09 -5.46
C GLU A 181 -3.72 4.01 -6.63
N TYR A 182 -3.27 5.26 -6.63
CA TYR A 182 -3.56 6.26 -7.65
C TYR A 182 -2.38 6.56 -8.58
N TRP A 183 -1.21 5.93 -8.38
CA TRP A 183 -0.02 6.17 -9.19
C TRP A 183 -0.05 5.28 -10.44
N PRO A 184 -0.05 5.82 -11.67
CA PRO A 184 0.04 5.01 -12.88
C PRO A 184 1.35 4.25 -13.01
N GLU A 185 2.47 4.80 -12.51
CA GLU A 185 3.77 4.15 -12.43
C GLU A 185 4.24 4.04 -10.95
N PRO A 186 3.69 3.11 -10.14
CA PRO A 186 4.05 3.01 -8.72
C PRO A 186 5.56 2.83 -8.48
N GLN A 187 6.22 2.06 -9.34
CA GLN A 187 7.67 1.89 -9.32
C GLN A 187 8.42 3.22 -9.42
N ARG A 188 7.90 4.20 -10.18
CA ARG A 188 8.49 5.54 -10.32
C ARG A 188 8.39 6.32 -9.02
N GLY A 189 7.22 6.32 -8.38
CA GLY A 189 7.03 6.95 -7.08
C GLY A 189 7.93 6.34 -5.98
N ILE A 190 8.08 5.02 -5.95
CA ILE A 190 9.00 4.36 -5.02
C ILE A 190 10.48 4.67 -5.34
N SER A 191 10.85 4.79 -6.61
CA SER A 191 12.19 5.24 -7.01
C SER A 191 12.46 6.69 -6.59
N GLU A 192 11.48 7.58 -6.71
CA GLU A 192 11.55 8.96 -6.22
C GLU A 192 11.69 9.02 -4.69
N ALA A 193 10.95 8.18 -3.96
CA ALA A 193 11.10 8.03 -2.52
C ALA A 193 12.55 7.65 -2.15
N TYR A 194 13.16 6.71 -2.87
CA TYR A 194 14.57 6.33 -2.67
C TYR A 194 15.52 7.50 -2.95
N ARG A 195 15.30 8.23 -4.05
CA ARG A 195 16.14 9.35 -4.48
C ARG A 195 16.17 10.47 -3.44
N VAL A 196 15.01 10.90 -2.96
CA VAL A 196 14.90 12.04 -2.04
C VAL A 196 15.30 11.69 -0.60
N LEU A 197 15.35 10.41 -0.24
CA LEU A 197 15.83 9.98 1.08
C LEU A 197 17.35 10.07 1.18
N ARG A 198 17.84 10.50 2.34
CA ARG A 198 19.26 10.39 2.73
C ARG A 198 19.64 8.94 2.98
N CYS A 199 20.94 8.64 2.93
CA CYS A 199 21.45 7.34 3.37
C CYS A 199 21.02 7.03 4.81
N GLY A 200 20.55 5.80 5.05
CA GLY A 200 19.94 5.40 6.32
C GLY A 200 18.50 5.89 6.51
N GLY A 201 17.96 6.69 5.58
CA GLY A 201 16.57 7.15 5.60
C GLY A 201 15.58 6.01 5.38
N VAL A 202 14.35 6.21 5.86
CA VAL A 202 13.29 5.18 5.83
C VAL A 202 12.13 5.64 4.96
N ALA A 203 11.76 4.81 3.97
CA ALA A 203 10.50 4.95 3.26
C ALA A 203 9.44 4.07 3.92
N THR A 204 8.25 4.61 4.18
CA THR A 204 7.08 3.88 4.68
C THR A 204 5.89 4.18 3.78
N VAL A 205 5.32 3.15 3.17
CA VAL A 205 4.14 3.26 2.31
C VAL A 205 3.01 2.44 2.91
N ILE A 206 1.85 3.07 3.03
CA ILE A 206 0.61 2.46 3.44
C ILE A 206 -0.33 2.46 2.24
N GLY A 207 -0.88 1.30 1.92
CA GLY A 207 -1.83 1.20 0.83
C GLY A 207 -2.71 -0.05 0.91
N PRO A 208 -3.71 -0.12 0.01
CA PRO A 208 -4.62 -1.24 -0.02
C PRO A 208 -3.93 -2.50 -0.57
N VAL A 209 -4.46 -3.66 -0.21
CA VAL A 209 -3.97 -4.95 -0.73
C VAL A 209 -5.05 -5.58 -1.58
N ARG A 210 -4.64 -6.21 -2.68
CA ARG A 210 -5.51 -6.96 -3.57
C ARG A 210 -6.38 -7.97 -2.82
N ALA A 211 -7.69 -7.91 -3.03
CA ALA A 211 -8.63 -8.87 -2.49
C ALA A 211 -8.35 -10.29 -3.04
N THR A 212 -8.45 -11.31 -2.18
CA THR A 212 -8.21 -12.69 -2.60
C THR A 212 -9.48 -13.34 -3.17
N HIS A 213 -10.66 -12.95 -2.66
CA HIS A 213 -11.94 -13.44 -3.17
C HIS A 213 -12.20 -12.91 -4.60
N TRP A 214 -12.64 -13.79 -5.50
CA TRP A 214 -12.71 -13.48 -6.93
C TRP A 214 -13.70 -12.35 -7.27
N PHE A 215 -14.84 -12.30 -6.58
CA PHE A 215 -15.88 -11.30 -6.83
C PHE A 215 -15.42 -9.91 -6.36
N SER A 216 -14.90 -9.81 -5.14
CA SER A 216 -14.33 -8.56 -4.62
C SER A 216 -13.17 -8.08 -5.47
N ARG A 217 -12.28 -9.00 -5.87
CA ARG A 217 -11.15 -8.71 -6.75
C ARG A 217 -11.59 -8.13 -8.10
N PHE A 218 -12.64 -8.68 -8.71
CA PHE A 218 -13.18 -8.16 -9.96
C PHE A 218 -13.61 -6.69 -9.82
N TRP A 219 -14.38 -6.36 -8.77
CA TRP A 219 -14.81 -4.98 -8.54
C TRP A 219 -13.67 -4.04 -8.15
N CYS A 220 -12.73 -4.48 -7.31
CA CYS A 220 -11.53 -3.73 -6.96
C CYS A 220 -10.69 -3.39 -8.19
N ASP A 221 -10.42 -4.37 -9.05
CA ASP A 221 -9.62 -4.20 -10.27
C ASP A 221 -10.28 -3.27 -11.29
N LEU A 222 -11.62 -3.19 -11.30
CA LEU A 222 -12.33 -2.24 -12.16
C LEU A 222 -12.20 -0.80 -11.67
N TRP A 223 -12.02 -0.61 -10.36
CA TRP A 223 -12.05 0.70 -9.74
C TRP A 223 -10.70 1.40 -9.76
N MET A 224 -9.68 0.84 -9.11
CA MET A 224 -8.34 1.43 -9.00
C MET A 224 -7.26 0.36 -8.80
N LEU A 225 -6.00 0.78 -8.64
CA LEU A 225 -4.90 -0.15 -8.43
C LEU A 225 -4.96 -0.72 -7.00
N PHE A 226 -5.09 -2.04 -6.90
CA PHE A 226 -4.90 -2.78 -5.65
C PHE A 226 -3.68 -3.69 -5.80
N PRO A 227 -2.49 -3.26 -5.36
CA PRO A 227 -1.30 -4.07 -5.49
C PRO A 227 -1.32 -5.29 -4.56
N THR A 228 -0.60 -6.32 -4.98
CA THR A 228 -0.23 -7.46 -4.15
C THR A 228 0.96 -7.10 -3.26
N GLU A 229 1.14 -7.82 -2.16
CA GLU A 229 2.31 -7.63 -1.29
C GLU A 229 3.62 -7.85 -2.08
N GLU A 230 3.62 -8.81 -3.00
CA GLU A 230 4.75 -9.12 -3.86
C GLU A 230 5.12 -7.93 -4.75
N GLU A 231 4.13 -7.21 -5.29
CA GLU A 231 4.35 -5.99 -6.09
C GLU A 231 4.98 -4.89 -5.23
N TYR A 232 4.45 -4.65 -4.01
CA TYR A 232 5.06 -3.69 -3.07
C TYR A 232 6.52 -4.03 -2.77
N ARG A 233 6.80 -5.29 -2.41
CA ARG A 233 8.15 -5.75 -2.12
C ARG A 233 9.07 -5.60 -3.32
N TYR A 234 8.60 -5.99 -4.50
CA TYR A 234 9.33 -5.85 -5.74
C TYR A 234 9.70 -4.39 -6.02
N TRP A 235 8.77 -3.45 -5.86
CA TRP A 235 9.05 -2.03 -6.09
C TRP A 235 10.13 -1.48 -5.16
N PHE A 236 10.07 -1.84 -3.88
CA PHE A 236 11.07 -1.46 -2.89
C PHE A 236 12.44 -2.08 -3.20
N GLN A 237 12.49 -3.38 -3.49
CA GLN A 237 13.72 -4.09 -3.84
C GLN A 237 14.36 -3.50 -5.10
N LYS A 238 13.57 -3.25 -6.13
CA LYS A 238 14.04 -2.72 -7.40
C LYS A 238 14.56 -1.29 -7.29
N ALA A 239 13.99 -0.48 -6.40
CA ALA A 239 14.50 0.87 -6.12
C ALA A 239 15.85 0.84 -5.38
N GLY A 240 16.14 -0.23 -4.63
CA GLY A 240 17.37 -0.44 -3.88
C GLY A 240 17.21 -0.38 -2.36
N PHE A 241 15.98 -0.44 -1.84
CA PHE A 241 15.76 -0.48 -0.39
C PHE A 241 16.18 -1.83 0.22
N GLU A 242 16.77 -1.74 1.39
CA GLU A 242 17.11 -2.89 2.25
C GLU A 242 16.19 -2.93 3.48
N ASP A 243 16.33 -3.99 4.29
CA ASP A 243 15.54 -4.19 5.52
C ASP A 243 14.02 -3.99 5.31
N ILE A 244 13.49 -4.61 4.24
CA ILE A 244 12.10 -4.44 3.85
C ILE A 244 11.20 -5.19 4.82
N ARG A 245 10.42 -4.42 5.59
CA ARG A 245 9.47 -4.94 6.59
C ARG A 245 8.05 -4.66 6.13
N VAL A 246 7.19 -5.66 6.22
CA VAL A 246 5.75 -5.52 5.96
C VAL A 246 5.01 -5.83 7.25
N SER A 247 4.11 -4.93 7.63
CA SER A 247 3.05 -5.20 8.60
C SER A 247 1.71 -5.03 7.92
N TYR A 248 0.66 -5.55 8.54
CA TYR A 248 -0.67 -5.51 7.96
C TYR A 248 -1.58 -4.74 8.87
N ILE A 249 -2.51 -4.04 8.25
CA ILE A 249 -3.42 -3.13 8.92
C ILE A 249 -4.86 -3.53 8.60
N GLY A 250 -5.71 -3.30 9.58
CA GLY A 250 -7.14 -3.49 9.46
C GLY A 250 -7.83 -2.95 10.71
N PRO A 251 -9.13 -2.67 10.64
CA PRO A 251 -9.89 -2.23 11.80
C PRO A 251 -9.79 -3.26 12.94
N ALA A 252 -9.81 -2.81 14.19
CA ALA A 252 -9.74 -3.71 15.36
C ALA A 252 -10.86 -4.76 15.37
N ALA A 253 -12.06 -4.39 14.89
CA ALA A 253 -13.21 -5.28 14.73
C ALA A 253 -12.96 -6.44 13.74
N TYR A 254 -11.84 -6.41 13.00
CA TYR A 254 -11.49 -7.30 11.90
C TYR A 254 -10.28 -8.20 12.16
N LYS A 255 -9.72 -8.20 13.38
CA LYS A 255 -8.59 -9.07 13.78
C LYS A 255 -8.99 -10.56 13.71
N GLY A 256 -8.85 -11.19 12.53
CA GLY A 256 -9.12 -12.62 12.31
C GLY A 256 -9.68 -13.01 10.93
N ILE A 257 -10.14 -12.06 10.11
CA ILE A 257 -10.86 -12.32 8.83
C ILE A 257 -9.91 -12.57 7.63
N ARG A 258 -8.63 -12.89 7.89
CA ARG A 258 -7.68 -13.24 6.82
C ARG A 258 -8.12 -14.44 6.00
N GLU A 259 -8.80 -15.40 6.63
CA GLU A 259 -9.26 -16.63 5.98
C GLU A 259 -10.42 -16.40 4.99
N HIS A 260 -11.09 -15.24 5.03
CA HIS A 260 -12.26 -14.96 4.18
C HIS A 260 -12.02 -13.91 3.08
N GLY A 261 -10.76 -13.50 2.89
CA GLY A 261 -10.31 -12.87 1.65
C GLY A 261 -10.51 -11.36 1.50
N LEU A 262 -10.67 -10.68 2.63
CA LEU A 262 -10.74 -9.23 2.76
C LEU A 262 -9.54 -8.72 3.57
N ILE A 263 -8.38 -8.63 2.94
CA ILE A 263 -7.20 -7.97 3.55
C ILE A 263 -7.37 -6.46 3.35
N MET A 264 -7.39 -5.69 4.45
CA MET A 264 -7.74 -4.26 4.46
C MET A 264 -6.53 -3.31 4.42
N GLY A 265 -5.41 -3.75 3.84
CA GLY A 265 -4.23 -2.91 3.61
C GLY A 265 -2.96 -3.44 4.26
N LEU A 266 -1.83 -2.87 3.85
CA LEU A 266 -0.52 -3.15 4.43
C LEU A 266 0.26 -1.87 4.65
N THR A 267 1.25 -1.97 5.52
CA THR A 267 2.32 -0.99 5.70
C THR A 267 3.62 -1.68 5.34
N ILE A 268 4.30 -1.16 4.33
CA ILE A 268 5.64 -1.59 3.93
C ILE A 268 6.63 -0.49 4.25
N SER A 269 7.77 -0.86 4.83
CA SER A 269 8.89 0.04 5.06
C SER A 269 10.18 -0.55 4.52
N GLY A 270 11.10 0.31 4.09
CA GLY A 270 12.43 -0.07 3.64
C GLY A 270 13.44 1.03 3.93
N LYS A 271 14.68 0.64 4.20
CA LYS A 271 15.77 1.54 4.54
C LYS A 271 16.67 1.77 3.34
N LYS A 272 17.01 3.03 3.06
CA LYS A 272 18.06 3.36 2.11
C LYS A 272 19.40 2.92 2.70
N PRO A 273 20.24 2.14 2.00
CA PRO A 273 21.51 1.66 2.55
C PRO A 273 22.42 2.83 2.96
N VAL A 274 23.17 2.67 4.05
CA VAL A 274 24.06 3.74 4.59
C VAL A 274 25.17 4.10 3.59
N ASN A 275 25.65 3.12 2.83
CA ASN A 275 26.65 3.29 1.78
C ASN A 275 26.07 3.09 0.36
N GLY A 276 24.75 3.28 0.22
CA GLY A 276 24.05 3.08 -1.05
C GLY A 276 24.25 4.25 -2.02
N PRO A 277 23.98 4.06 -3.32
CA PRO A 277 23.97 5.16 -4.28
C PRO A 277 22.89 6.19 -3.93
N SER A 278 23.15 7.46 -4.25
CA SER A 278 22.18 8.55 -4.10
C SER A 278 20.95 8.34 -4.99
N GLU A 279 21.16 7.80 -6.19
CA GLU A 279 20.12 7.52 -7.18
C GLU A 279 19.62 6.06 -7.07
N PRO A 280 18.36 5.79 -7.42
CA PRO A 280 17.79 4.45 -7.38
C PRO A 280 18.50 3.51 -8.37
N VAL A 281 18.59 2.24 -8.00
CA VAL A 281 19.26 1.20 -8.82
C VAL A 281 18.54 1.02 -10.17
N CYS A 282 17.22 1.18 -10.17
CA CYS A 282 16.40 1.11 -11.37
C CYS A 282 16.37 2.44 -12.12
N ARG A 283 17.04 2.50 -13.28
CA ARG A 283 16.83 3.59 -14.25
C ARG A 283 15.54 3.34 -15.02
N LEU A 284 14.51 4.11 -14.69
CA LEU A 284 13.25 4.11 -15.43
C LEU A 284 13.36 5.00 -16.67
N GLY A 285 12.63 4.65 -17.72
CA GLY A 285 12.51 5.49 -18.92
C GLY A 285 11.80 6.83 -18.64
N PRO A 286 11.60 7.66 -19.67
CA PRO A 286 10.85 8.92 -19.51
C PRO A 286 9.47 8.63 -18.91
N MET A 287 8.98 9.56 -18.09
CA MET A 287 7.65 9.47 -17.51
C MET A 287 6.62 9.33 -18.64
N GLN A 288 5.85 8.24 -18.59
CA GLN A 288 4.93 7.93 -19.69
C GLN A 288 3.73 8.89 -19.68
N GLU A 289 3.33 9.37 -18.49
CA GLU A 289 2.16 10.21 -18.34
C GLU A 289 2.29 11.26 -17.23
N SER A 290 1.93 12.50 -17.55
CA SER A 290 1.79 13.62 -16.61
C SER A 290 0.35 14.13 -16.58
N LEU A 291 -0.01 14.90 -15.56
CA LEU A 291 -1.28 15.65 -15.53
C LEU A 291 -1.45 16.61 -16.72
N SER A 292 -0.39 16.95 -17.45
CA SER A 292 -0.47 17.80 -18.64
C SER A 292 -0.73 17.04 -19.95
N SER A 293 -0.57 15.71 -19.98
CA SER A 293 -0.71 14.89 -21.18
C SER A 293 -2.08 15.06 -21.88
N PRO A 294 -2.14 15.28 -23.21
CA PRO A 294 -3.38 15.44 -23.94
C PRO A 294 -4.09 14.09 -24.14
N TYR A 295 -5.42 14.08 -24.05
CA TYR A 295 -6.24 12.91 -24.32
C TYR A 295 -6.24 12.52 -25.80
N THR A 296 -6.15 11.23 -26.08
CA THR A 296 -6.52 10.69 -27.40
C THR A 296 -8.04 10.73 -27.59
N TRP A 297 -8.50 10.78 -28.85
CA TRP A 297 -9.94 10.83 -29.15
C TRP A 297 -10.70 9.58 -28.65
N GLN A 298 -10.05 8.41 -28.67
CA GLN A 298 -10.60 7.16 -28.15
C GLN A 298 -10.82 7.22 -26.64
N GLN A 299 -9.86 7.80 -25.90
CA GLN A 299 -9.99 7.99 -24.45
C GLN A 299 -11.14 8.93 -24.11
N LYS A 300 -11.31 10.04 -24.86
CA LYS A 300 -12.44 10.97 -24.66
C LYS A 300 -13.79 10.29 -24.84
N LEU A 301 -13.91 9.40 -25.84
CA LEU A 301 -15.15 8.68 -26.13
C LEU A 301 -15.46 7.60 -25.09
N LEU A 302 -14.44 6.88 -24.61
CA LEU A 302 -14.59 5.82 -23.60
C LEU A 302 -14.70 6.35 -22.16
N PHE A 303 -14.28 7.59 -21.90
CA PHE A 303 -14.30 8.20 -20.58
C PHE A 303 -15.65 8.14 -19.86
N PRO A 304 -16.80 8.57 -20.43
CA PRO A 304 -18.08 8.53 -19.72
C PRO A 304 -18.50 7.11 -19.32
N PHE A 305 -18.20 6.10 -20.15
CA PHE A 305 -18.47 4.70 -19.84
C PHE A 305 -17.57 4.19 -18.70
N ARG A 306 -16.27 4.47 -18.78
CA ARG A 306 -15.30 4.13 -17.72
C ARG A 306 -15.64 4.82 -16.39
N TRP A 307 -16.06 6.07 -16.45
CA TRP A 307 -16.50 6.86 -15.30
C TRP A 307 -17.74 6.23 -14.66
N LEU A 308 -18.77 5.88 -15.44
CA LEU A 308 -19.96 5.21 -14.93
C LEU A 308 -19.63 3.86 -14.28
N LEU A 309 -18.80 3.05 -14.93
CA LEU A 309 -18.41 1.74 -14.42
C LEU A 309 -17.54 1.87 -13.15
N GLY A 310 -16.67 2.89 -13.09
CA GLY A 310 -15.92 3.26 -11.90
C GLY A 310 -16.81 3.72 -10.74
N CYS A 311 -17.88 4.45 -11.01
CA CYS A 311 -18.89 4.82 -10.00
C CYS A 311 -19.61 3.58 -9.45
N ILE A 312 -20.00 2.62 -10.31
CA ILE A 312 -20.64 1.36 -9.88
C ILE A 312 -19.68 0.52 -9.04
N ALA A 313 -18.43 0.37 -9.49
CA ALA A 313 -17.40 -0.36 -8.75
C ALA A 313 -17.06 0.32 -7.42
N GLY A 314 -17.00 1.65 -7.40
CA GLY A 314 -16.84 2.43 -6.17
C GLY A 314 -18.00 2.21 -5.20
N PHE A 315 -19.25 2.18 -5.68
CA PHE A 315 -20.42 1.91 -4.84
C PHE A 315 -20.37 0.55 -4.14
N TYR A 316 -19.83 -0.49 -4.80
CA TYR A 316 -19.55 -1.78 -4.15
C TYR A 316 -18.62 -1.62 -2.94
N TYR A 317 -17.59 -0.79 -3.06
CA TYR A 317 -16.65 -0.52 -1.97
C TYR A 317 -17.30 0.27 -0.81
N PHE A 318 -18.32 1.09 -1.08
CA PHE A 318 -19.12 1.72 -0.02
C PHE A 318 -19.95 0.70 0.77
N LEU A 319 -20.52 -0.31 0.12
CA LEU A 319 -21.33 -1.35 0.78
C LEU A 319 -20.49 -2.33 1.60
N LEU A 320 -19.24 -2.52 1.19
CA LEU A 320 -18.35 -3.54 1.75
C LEU A 320 -18.13 -3.36 3.26
N PRO A 321 -17.79 -2.17 3.82
CA PRO A 321 -17.70 -1.94 5.26
C PRO A 321 -18.98 -2.25 6.03
N PHE A 322 -20.15 -1.92 5.49
CA PHE A 322 -21.42 -2.17 6.16
C PHE A 322 -21.68 -3.67 6.26
N PHE A 323 -21.48 -4.40 5.16
CA PHE A 323 -21.55 -5.86 5.16
C PHE A 323 -20.55 -6.48 6.14
N ILE A 324 -19.33 -5.94 6.14
CA ILE A 324 -18.22 -6.31 7.01
C ILE A 324 -18.60 -6.14 8.49
N MET A 325 -19.07 -4.96 8.88
CA MET A 325 -19.47 -4.65 10.25
C MET A 325 -20.68 -5.49 10.67
N PHE A 326 -21.65 -5.66 9.78
CA PHE A 326 -22.80 -6.53 10.02
C PHE A 326 -22.36 -7.98 10.26
N TYR A 327 -21.49 -8.52 9.41
CA TYR A 327 -20.94 -9.87 9.55
C TYR A 327 -20.19 -10.02 10.88
N ALA A 328 -19.33 -9.07 11.24
CA ALA A 328 -18.61 -9.10 12.51
C ALA A 328 -19.57 -9.04 13.72
N ALA A 329 -20.57 -8.16 13.68
CA ALA A 329 -21.56 -8.02 14.76
C ALA A 329 -22.41 -9.28 14.96
N VAL A 330 -22.75 -9.97 13.87
CA VAL A 330 -23.63 -11.16 13.90
C VAL A 330 -22.85 -12.45 14.17
N PHE A 331 -21.66 -12.61 13.59
CA PHE A 331 -20.96 -13.91 13.57
C PHE A 331 -19.65 -13.96 14.39
N MET A 332 -19.11 -12.83 14.83
CA MET A 332 -17.81 -12.77 15.53
C MET A 332 -17.91 -12.33 17.00
N ARG A 333 -19.12 -12.06 17.51
CA ARG A 333 -19.37 -11.53 18.86
C ARG A 333 -18.85 -12.42 20.00
N ASP A 334 -18.61 -13.71 19.75
CA ASP A 334 -18.28 -14.71 20.78
C ASP A 334 -16.92 -15.40 20.61
N ARG A 335 -16.00 -14.91 19.75
CA ARG A 335 -14.66 -15.52 19.66
C ARG A 335 -13.72 -14.92 20.72
N PRO A 336 -13.27 -15.68 21.73
CA PRO A 336 -12.34 -15.16 22.73
C PRO A 336 -11.03 -14.75 22.05
N THR A 337 -10.56 -13.54 22.36
CA THR A 337 -9.24 -13.07 21.95
C THR A 337 -8.17 -13.95 22.62
N LYS A 338 -7.22 -14.46 21.83
CA LYS A 338 -6.11 -15.32 22.31
C LYS A 338 -5.20 -14.66 23.36
N ASP A 339 -5.36 -13.36 23.62
CA ASP A 339 -4.61 -12.61 24.65
C ASP A 339 -5.14 -12.83 26.08
N SER A 340 -6.21 -13.60 26.28
CA SER A 340 -6.75 -13.90 27.62
C SER A 340 -6.19 -15.17 28.28
N GLN A 341 -5.29 -15.91 27.62
CA GLN A 341 -4.75 -17.19 28.14
C GLN A 341 -3.36 -17.14 28.80
N THR A 342 -2.77 -15.96 29.00
CA THR A 342 -1.46 -15.81 29.68
C THR A 342 -1.51 -15.02 31.00
N ARG A 343 -2.69 -14.89 31.61
CA ARG A 343 -2.81 -14.47 33.02
C ARG A 343 -3.69 -15.44 33.80
N VAL A 344 -3.13 -16.58 34.19
CA VAL A 344 -3.38 -17.23 35.49
C VAL A 344 -2.08 -17.89 35.91
#